data_AF-W7FFY6-F1
#
_entry.id   AF-W7FFY6-F1
#
_cell.length_a   1.000
_cell.length_b   1.000
_cell.length_c   1.000
_cell.angle_alpha   90.00
_cell.angle_beta   90.00
_cell.angle_gamma   90.00
#
_symmetry.space_group_name_H-M   'P 1'
#
loop_
_entity.id
_entity.type
_entity.pdbx_description
1 polymer ?
#
loop_
_entity_poly.entity_id
_entity_poly.type
_entity_poly.pdbx_seq_one_letter_code
_entity_poly.pdbx_strand_id
1 'polypeptide(L)'
;MNIELRHSYYSSVLILVNDNSEKWKKLAIENKLRKIRKIMTYDKFEAVYNKDDLINEITSKFDLYIFDASIRSKKYSHVISKIKKHNKNFTTLQLNEDNFVEDVDKATRKAFADLNKGSTHSIPIGFLNLGKEKLYDNIQQATKRMLEFYEQKNVSVVSINLRYMSMTIPLYIHALKNIIHPGYY
;
A
#
# COMPACT_ATOMS: atom_id res chain seq x y z
N MET A 1 -3.10 -6.09 -7.50
CA MET A 1 -3.82 -4.88 -7.99
C MET A 1 -3.56 -3.75 -7.01
N ASN A 2 -3.54 -2.51 -7.49
CA ASN A 2 -3.41 -1.34 -6.62
C ASN A 2 -4.71 -0.56 -6.66
N ILE A 3 -5.23 -0.19 -5.49
CA ILE A 3 -6.44 0.62 -5.36
C ILE A 3 -6.04 1.98 -4.81
N GLU A 4 -6.42 3.05 -5.49
CA GLU A 4 -6.29 4.39 -4.95
C GLU A 4 -7.43 4.67 -3.97
N LEU A 5 -7.06 4.82 -2.70
CA LEU A 5 -7.94 5.22 -1.61
C LEU A 5 -8.16 6.73 -1.61
N ARG A 6 -9.16 7.22 -0.87
CA ARG A 6 -9.39 8.66 -0.71
C ARG A 6 -8.36 9.29 0.23
N HIS A 7 -8.02 8.57 1.30
CA HIS A 7 -7.10 9.03 2.33
C HIS A 7 -5.93 8.08 2.46
N SER A 8 -4.72 8.63 2.46
CA SER A 8 -3.52 7.86 2.77
C SER A 8 -3.54 7.39 4.23
N TYR A 9 -3.23 6.12 4.46
CA TYR A 9 -3.05 5.57 5.80
C TYR A 9 -1.57 5.43 6.20
N TYR A 10 -0.64 5.75 5.31
CA TYR A 10 0.79 5.72 5.62
C TYR A 10 1.15 6.97 6.44
N SER A 11 1.81 6.75 7.57
CA SER A 11 2.20 7.81 8.50
C SER A 11 3.71 8.12 8.45
N SER A 12 4.48 7.14 7.95
CA SER A 12 5.93 7.18 7.87
C SER A 12 6.41 6.66 6.51
N VAL A 13 6.91 7.57 5.66
CA VAL A 13 7.39 7.26 4.31
C VAL A 13 8.89 7.55 4.19
N LEU A 14 9.64 6.60 3.64
CA LEU A 14 11.04 6.78 3.23
C LEU A 14 11.12 6.82 1.70
N ILE A 15 11.75 7.87 1.16
CA ILE A 15 12.04 7.97 -0.29
C ILE A 15 13.54 7.76 -0.52
N LEU A 16 13.86 6.80 -1.38
CA LEU A 16 15.21 6.45 -1.79
C LEU A 16 15.41 6.92 -3.24
N VAL A 17 16.26 7.93 -3.40
CA VAL A 17 16.55 8.57 -4.69
C VAL A 17 17.90 8.12 -5.23
N ASN A 18 18.12 8.25 -6.53
CA ASN A 18 19.42 7.94 -7.11
C ASN A 18 20.48 8.96 -6.68
N ASP A 19 20.17 10.25 -6.86
CA ASP A 19 21.05 11.37 -6.59
C ASP A 19 20.29 12.58 -6.02
N ASN A 20 21.05 13.60 -5.60
CA ASN A 20 20.55 14.90 -5.12
C ASN A 20 19.37 14.84 -4.13
N SER A 21 19.55 14.15 -3.00
CA SER A 21 18.50 14.05 -1.97
C SER A 21 18.06 15.38 -1.38
N GLU A 22 18.94 16.39 -1.34
CA GLU A 22 18.64 17.69 -0.72
C GLU A 22 17.57 18.47 -1.49
N LYS A 23 17.60 18.39 -2.82
CA LYS A 23 16.55 18.96 -3.68
C LYS A 23 15.16 18.43 -3.33
N TRP A 24 15.02 17.10 -3.27
CA TRP A 24 13.75 16.45 -2.96
C TRP A 24 13.29 16.72 -1.53
N LYS A 25 14.23 16.82 -0.57
CA LYS A 25 13.91 17.24 0.81
C LYS A 25 13.34 18.64 0.83
N LYS A 26 13.95 19.58 0.12
CA LYS A 26 13.49 20.97 0.03
C LYS A 26 12.06 21.02 -0.51
N LEU A 27 11.79 20.35 -1.64
CA LEU A 27 10.44 20.25 -2.21
C LEU A 27 9.41 19.65 -1.24
N ALA A 28 9.78 18.59 -0.53
CA ALA A 28 8.90 17.95 0.46
C ALA A 28 8.57 18.88 1.65
N ILE A 29 9.54 19.66 2.12
CA ILE A 29 9.38 20.63 3.22
C ILE A 29 8.52 21.81 2.77
N GLU A 30 8.83 22.40 1.62
CA GLU A 30 8.10 23.55 1.06
C GLU A 30 6.62 23.23 0.83
N ASN A 31 6.33 22.01 0.36
CA ASN A 31 4.97 21.53 0.12
C ASN A 31 4.33 20.84 1.36
N LYS A 32 4.98 20.92 2.52
CA LYS A 32 4.45 20.41 3.81
C LYS A 32 4.03 18.93 3.75
N LEU A 33 4.80 18.09 3.07
CA LEU A 33 4.56 16.65 2.94
C LEU A 33 4.93 15.89 4.23
N ARG A 34 4.17 16.12 5.31
CA ARG A 34 4.44 15.64 6.68
C ARG A 34 4.62 14.12 6.82
N LYS A 35 4.04 13.34 5.91
CA LYS A 35 4.15 11.86 5.89
C LYS A 35 5.53 11.38 5.41
N ILE A 36 6.26 12.21 4.66
CA ILE A 36 7.64 11.92 4.23
C ILE A 36 8.56 12.20 5.41
N ARG A 37 9.09 11.14 6.01
CA ARG A 37 9.92 11.21 7.22
C ARG A 37 11.40 11.29 6.88
N LYS A 38 11.81 10.70 5.77
CA LYS A 38 13.19 10.69 5.34
C LYS A 38 13.28 10.60 3.83
N ILE A 39 14.22 11.36 3.27
CA ILE A 39 14.65 11.24 1.88
C ILE A 39 16.17 11.12 1.89
N MET A 40 16.72 10.15 1.19
CA MET A 40 18.17 9.97 1.07
C MET A 40 18.54 9.25 -0.23
N THR A 41 19.80 9.37 -0.65
CA THR A 41 20.27 8.58 -1.78
C THR A 41 20.35 7.11 -1.40
N TYR A 42 20.11 6.23 -2.38
CA TYR A 42 20.21 4.80 -2.17
C TYR A 42 21.63 4.37 -1.76
N ASP A 43 22.67 4.99 -2.33
CA ASP A 43 24.06 4.66 -1.98
C ASP A 43 24.37 4.94 -0.51
N LYS A 44 23.85 6.06 0.03
CA LYS A 44 23.98 6.36 1.46
C LYS A 44 23.17 5.39 2.31
N PHE A 45 22.02 4.94 1.82
CA PHE A 45 21.20 3.96 2.53
C PHE A 45 21.94 2.62 2.61
N GLU A 46 22.47 2.14 1.49
CA GLU A 46 23.23 0.90 1.43
C GLU A 46 24.49 0.98 2.29
N ALA A 47 25.30 2.04 2.17
CA ALA A 47 26.51 2.21 2.97
C ALA A 47 26.26 2.13 4.49
N VAL A 48 25.12 2.63 4.98
CA VAL A 48 24.78 2.64 6.40
C VAL A 48 24.08 1.34 6.84
N TYR A 49 23.16 0.83 6.02
CA TYR A 49 22.22 -0.23 6.42
C TYR A 49 22.49 -1.58 5.76
N ASN A 50 23.59 -1.78 5.01
CA ASN A 50 23.89 -3.06 4.33
C ASN A 50 24.05 -4.26 5.29
N LYS A 51 24.35 -4.01 6.58
CA LYS A 51 24.39 -5.08 7.58
C LYS A 51 22.98 -5.58 7.89
N ASP A 52 22.84 -6.90 8.01
CA ASP A 52 21.53 -7.56 8.09
C ASP A 52 20.66 -7.09 9.28
N ASP A 53 21.28 -6.79 10.42
CA ASP A 53 20.54 -6.27 11.59
C ASP A 53 20.02 -4.85 11.34
N LEU A 54 20.83 -4.00 10.71
CA LEU A 54 20.51 -2.61 10.43
C LEU A 54 19.44 -2.48 9.34
N ILE A 55 19.49 -3.35 8.31
CA ILE A 55 18.43 -3.38 7.29
C ILE A 55 17.11 -3.85 7.88
N ASN A 56 17.10 -4.86 8.76
CA ASN A 56 15.88 -5.32 9.44
C ASN A 56 15.31 -4.18 10.32
N GLU A 57 16.17 -3.49 11.06
CA GLU A 57 15.77 -2.36 11.90
C GLU A 57 15.13 -1.24 11.04
N ILE A 58 15.81 -0.78 9.98
CA ILE A 58 15.30 0.34 9.17
C ILE A 58 14.07 -0.05 8.34
N THR A 59 13.95 -1.31 7.90
CA THR A 59 12.79 -1.80 7.14
C THR A 59 11.54 -2.01 8.01
N SER A 60 11.69 -2.05 9.33
CA SER A 60 10.57 -2.07 10.28
C SER A 60 10.00 -0.68 10.61
N LYS A 61 10.81 0.39 10.46
CA LYS A 61 10.52 1.75 10.95
C LYS A 61 9.56 2.57 10.08
N PHE A 62 9.49 2.29 8.77
CA PHE A 62 8.61 3.04 7.87
C PHE A 62 7.46 2.15 7.39
N ASP A 63 6.35 2.78 7.00
CA ASP A 63 5.16 2.09 6.52
C ASP A 63 5.20 1.87 5.00
N LEU A 64 5.83 2.81 4.28
CA LEU A 64 6.00 2.80 2.83
C LEU A 64 7.40 3.22 2.42
N TYR A 65 7.96 2.49 1.47
CA TYR A 65 9.23 2.77 0.81
C TYR A 65 8.99 3.17 -0.64
N ILE A 66 9.48 4.33 -1.05
CA ILE A 66 9.39 4.80 -2.43
C ILE A 66 10.78 4.79 -3.02
N PHE A 67 10.97 4.06 -4.13
CA PHE A 67 12.21 4.03 -4.88
C PHE A 67 12.07 4.92 -6.12
N ASP A 68 13.09 5.72 -6.41
CA ASP A 68 13.23 6.38 -7.70
C ASP A 68 13.42 5.34 -8.81
N ALA A 69 12.63 5.45 -9.88
CA ALA A 69 12.67 4.58 -11.05
C ALA A 69 14.01 4.61 -11.79
N SER A 70 14.80 5.67 -11.64
CA SER A 70 16.15 5.75 -12.20
C SER A 70 17.12 4.74 -11.55
N ILE A 71 16.82 4.26 -10.34
CA ILE A 71 17.59 3.21 -9.67
C ILE A 71 17.21 1.86 -10.28
N ARG A 72 18.20 1.09 -10.75
CA ARG A 72 17.95 -0.25 -11.28
C ARG A 72 17.38 -1.17 -10.20
N SER A 73 16.21 -1.76 -10.44
CA SER A 73 15.50 -2.64 -9.50
C SER A 73 16.34 -3.78 -8.92
N LYS A 74 17.26 -4.34 -9.71
CA LYS A 74 18.22 -5.37 -9.26
C LYS A 74 19.03 -4.91 -8.05
N LYS A 75 19.40 -3.62 -7.99
CA LYS A 75 20.24 -3.03 -6.93
C LYS A 75 19.59 -3.16 -5.55
N TYR A 76 18.28 -2.91 -5.46
CA TYR A 76 17.54 -2.90 -4.19
C TYR A 76 16.61 -4.12 -4.00
N SER A 77 16.80 -5.18 -4.79
CA SER A 77 16.02 -6.42 -4.71
C SER A 77 16.09 -7.09 -3.32
N HIS A 78 17.27 -7.11 -2.71
CA HIS A 78 17.48 -7.65 -1.37
C HIS A 78 16.74 -6.83 -0.30
N VAL A 79 16.69 -5.50 -0.45
CA VAL A 79 15.92 -4.60 0.43
C VAL A 79 14.42 -4.87 0.33
N ILE A 80 13.89 -5.04 -0.89
CA ILE A 80 12.49 -5.40 -1.13
C ILE A 80 12.10 -6.68 -0.38
N SER A 81 12.98 -7.69 -0.40
CA SER A 81 12.74 -8.94 0.32
C SER A 81 12.54 -8.71 1.82
N LYS A 82 13.39 -7.88 2.43
CA LYS A 82 13.27 -7.50 3.85
C LYS A 82 12.01 -6.67 4.14
N ILE A 83 11.69 -5.69 3.30
CA ILE A 83 10.44 -4.89 3.39
C ILE A 83 9.21 -5.81 3.43
N LYS A 84 9.13 -6.77 2.50
CA LYS A 84 8.04 -7.75 2.44
C LYS A 84 8.00 -8.65 3.67
N LYS A 85 9.16 -9.10 4.19
CA LYS A 85 9.25 -9.90 5.41
C LYS A 85 8.65 -9.18 6.62
N HIS A 86 8.74 -7.86 6.67
CA HIS A 86 8.14 -7.02 7.71
C HIS A 86 6.69 -6.57 7.41
N ASN A 87 6.03 -7.14 6.39
CA ASN A 87 4.69 -6.76 5.95
C ASN A 87 4.56 -5.26 5.64
N LYS A 88 5.64 -4.64 5.16
CA LYS A 88 5.65 -3.24 4.71
C LYS A 88 5.50 -3.17 3.19
N ASN A 89 5.11 -2.00 2.70
CA ASN A 89 4.87 -1.79 1.28
C ASN A 89 6.00 -0.99 0.63
N PHE A 90 6.16 -1.19 -0.68
CA PHE A 90 7.04 -0.36 -1.48
C PHE A 90 6.42 -0.05 -2.84
N THR A 91 6.92 1.01 -3.46
CA THR A 91 6.58 1.35 -4.84
C THR A 91 7.76 2.03 -5.52
N THR A 92 7.71 2.11 -6.84
CA THR A 92 8.69 2.81 -7.66
C THR A 92 8.01 3.97 -8.34
N LEU A 93 8.62 5.16 -8.32
CA LEU A 93 8.12 6.37 -8.99
C LEU A 93 9.20 6.99 -9.86
N GLN A 94 8.82 7.44 -11.04
CA GLN A 94 9.67 8.34 -11.81
C GLN A 94 9.57 9.73 -11.15
N LEU A 95 10.64 10.17 -10.52
CA LEU A 95 10.62 11.47 -9.84
C LEU A 95 10.85 12.60 -10.85
N ASN A 96 9.94 13.56 -10.85
CA ASN A 96 10.04 14.82 -11.57
C ASN A 96 9.65 15.96 -10.62
N GLU A 97 10.32 17.12 -10.70
CA GLU A 97 10.02 18.30 -9.89
C GLU A 97 8.58 18.76 -10.06
N ASP A 98 8.11 18.83 -11.30
CA ASP A 98 6.80 19.42 -11.63
C ASP A 98 5.65 18.63 -10.98
N ASN A 99 5.79 17.30 -10.95
CA ASN A 99 4.73 16.39 -10.51
C ASN A 99 5.04 15.71 -9.17
N PHE A 100 6.16 16.06 -8.52
CA PHE A 100 6.65 15.38 -7.31
C PHE A 100 5.58 15.23 -6.23
N VAL A 101 4.89 16.34 -5.94
CA VAL A 101 3.88 16.42 -4.89
C VAL A 101 2.70 15.52 -5.20
N GLU A 102 2.20 15.60 -6.44
CA GLU A 102 1.06 14.80 -6.90
C GLU A 102 1.40 13.32 -6.93
N ASP A 103 2.55 12.95 -7.51
CA ASP A 103 2.96 11.57 -7.66
C ASP A 103 3.20 10.90 -6.31
N VAL A 104 3.84 11.59 -5.37
CA VAL A 104 4.04 11.08 -4.01
C VAL A 104 2.72 10.97 -3.28
N ASP A 105 1.83 11.97 -3.39
CA ASP A 105 0.53 11.90 -2.72
C ASP A 105 -0.31 10.74 -3.26
N LYS A 106 -0.39 10.58 -4.59
CA LYS A 106 -1.03 9.45 -5.26
C LYS A 106 -0.42 8.12 -4.85
N ALA A 107 0.90 8.01 -4.80
CA ALA A 107 1.59 6.80 -4.35
C ALA A 107 1.22 6.43 -2.91
N THR A 108 1.10 7.42 -2.04
CA THR A 108 0.76 7.20 -0.63
C THR A 108 -0.72 6.90 -0.40
N ARG A 109 -1.59 7.16 -1.38
CA ARG A 109 -2.99 6.71 -1.36
C ARG A 109 -3.20 5.31 -1.93
N LYS A 110 -2.17 4.65 -2.48
CA LYS A 110 -2.30 3.29 -3.01
C LYS A 110 -2.35 2.26 -1.87
N ALA A 111 -3.42 1.47 -1.86
CA ALA A 111 -3.53 0.22 -1.15
C ALA A 111 -3.16 -0.94 -2.07
N PHE A 112 -2.31 -1.84 -1.59
CA PHE A 112 -1.85 -3.00 -2.35
C PHE A 112 -2.72 -4.22 -2.00
N ALA A 113 -3.36 -4.80 -3.00
CA ALA A 113 -4.14 -6.02 -2.89
C ALA A 113 -3.35 -7.19 -3.50
N ASP A 114 -3.03 -8.20 -2.70
CA ASP A 114 -2.56 -9.48 -3.23
C ASP A 114 -3.76 -10.27 -3.75
N LEU A 115 -3.78 -10.49 -5.06
CA LEU A 115 -4.88 -11.16 -5.76
C LEU A 115 -4.55 -12.60 -6.15
N ASN A 116 -3.43 -13.14 -5.66
CA ASN A 116 -2.88 -14.40 -6.15
C ASN A 116 -3.39 -15.65 -5.39
N LYS A 117 -4.29 -15.51 -4.41
CA LYS A 117 -4.68 -16.61 -3.52
C LYS A 117 -6.18 -16.72 -3.28
N GLY A 118 -6.82 -17.56 -4.08
CA GLY A 118 -8.17 -18.08 -3.81
C GLY A 118 -9.31 -17.08 -4.03
N SER A 119 -10.45 -17.36 -3.39
CA SER A 119 -11.68 -16.58 -3.53
C SER A 119 -11.79 -15.39 -2.56
N THR A 120 -10.80 -15.21 -1.67
CA THR A 120 -10.81 -14.18 -0.64
C THR A 120 -9.64 -13.24 -0.82
N HIS A 121 -9.93 -11.96 -1.03
CA HIS A 121 -8.93 -10.90 -1.17
C HIS A 121 -9.07 -9.89 -0.03
N SER A 122 -7.94 -9.55 0.59
CA SER A 122 -7.89 -8.57 1.68
C SER A 122 -7.19 -7.30 1.22
N ILE A 123 -7.75 -6.15 1.58
CA ILE A 123 -7.20 -4.83 1.23
C ILE A 123 -7.07 -3.99 2.49
N PRO A 124 -5.88 -3.41 2.75
CA PRO A 124 -5.73 -2.46 3.84
C PRO A 124 -6.47 -1.16 3.50
N ILE A 125 -7.40 -0.78 4.39
CA ILE A 125 -8.17 0.49 4.29
C ILE A 125 -7.58 1.60 5.18
N GLY A 126 -6.77 1.22 6.18
CA GLY A 126 -6.05 2.13 7.06
C GLY A 126 -5.95 1.65 8.51
N PHE A 127 -5.33 2.48 9.34
CA PHE A 127 -5.17 2.28 10.78
C PHE A 127 -6.25 3.04 11.55
N LEU A 128 -6.54 2.63 12.79
CA LEU A 128 -7.56 3.26 13.63
C LEU A 128 -7.28 4.75 13.91
N ASN A 129 -6.01 5.15 13.97
CA ASN A 129 -5.60 6.55 14.16
C ASN A 129 -5.95 7.48 12.97
N LEU A 130 -6.35 6.92 11.82
CA LEU A 130 -6.80 7.70 10.67
C LEU A 130 -8.14 8.41 10.97
N GLY A 131 -8.93 7.86 11.89
CA GLY A 131 -10.23 8.38 12.29
C GLY A 131 -11.39 7.77 11.49
N LYS A 132 -12.56 7.71 12.13
CA LYS A 132 -13.76 7.01 11.63
C LYS A 132 -14.19 7.51 10.24
N GLU A 133 -14.26 8.82 10.03
CA GLU A 133 -14.76 9.41 8.79
C GLU A 133 -13.87 9.04 7.60
N LYS A 134 -12.55 9.18 7.75
CA LYS A 134 -11.58 8.83 6.70
C LYS A 134 -11.53 7.33 6.43
N LEU A 135 -11.69 6.50 7.47
CA LEU A 135 -11.79 5.05 7.31
C LEU A 135 -13.06 4.68 6.54
N TYR A 136 -14.19 5.32 6.83
CA TYR A 136 -15.45 5.12 6.11
C TYR A 136 -15.32 5.45 4.62
N ASP A 137 -14.75 6.62 4.30
CA ASP A 137 -14.46 7.02 2.92
C ASP A 137 -13.56 6.00 2.18
N ASN A 138 -12.54 5.50 2.87
CA ASN A 138 -11.65 4.48 2.32
C ASN A 138 -12.36 3.13 2.11
N ILE A 139 -13.24 2.72 3.01
CA ILE A 139 -14.07 1.51 2.86
C ILE A 139 -14.93 1.64 1.61
N GLN A 140 -15.67 2.73 1.46
CA GLN A 140 -16.54 2.94 0.29
C GLN A 140 -15.74 2.87 -1.01
N GLN A 141 -14.59 3.56 -1.06
CA GLN A 141 -13.71 3.56 -2.23
C GLN A 141 -13.15 2.16 -2.53
N ALA A 142 -12.64 1.46 -1.52
CA ALA A 142 -12.07 0.12 -1.70
C ALA A 142 -13.14 -0.89 -2.14
N THR A 143 -14.31 -0.88 -1.50
CA THR A 143 -15.44 -1.73 -1.86
C THR A 143 -15.89 -1.49 -3.29
N LYS A 144 -16.07 -0.22 -3.70
CA LYS A 144 -16.45 0.12 -5.07
C LYS A 144 -15.45 -0.45 -6.09
N ARG A 145 -14.16 -0.20 -5.89
CA ARG A 145 -13.10 -0.66 -6.82
C ARG A 145 -12.97 -2.18 -6.87
N MET A 146 -13.23 -2.87 -5.77
CA MET A 146 -13.22 -4.33 -5.76
C MET A 146 -14.43 -4.93 -6.44
N LEU A 147 -15.62 -4.33 -6.27
CA LEU A 147 -16.81 -4.76 -7.00
C LEU A 147 -16.62 -4.59 -8.50
N GLU A 148 -16.11 -3.44 -8.96
CA GLU A 148 -15.74 -3.20 -10.37
C GLU A 148 -14.77 -4.28 -10.88
N PHE A 149 -13.75 -4.63 -10.09
CA PHE A 149 -12.78 -5.66 -10.45
C PHE A 149 -13.39 -7.07 -10.59
N TYR A 150 -14.29 -7.46 -9.67
CA TYR A 150 -14.94 -8.77 -9.74
C TYR A 150 -16.00 -8.85 -10.83
N GLU A 151 -16.72 -7.75 -11.08
CA GLU A 151 -17.66 -7.62 -12.19
C GLU A 151 -16.96 -7.83 -13.53
N GLN A 152 -15.80 -7.19 -13.74
CA GLN A 152 -14.96 -7.41 -14.92
C GLN A 152 -14.50 -8.86 -15.10
N LYS A 153 -14.44 -9.63 -14.00
CA LYS A 153 -14.10 -11.05 -14.00
C LYS A 153 -15.30 -11.98 -14.07
N ASN A 154 -16.53 -11.45 -14.12
CA ASN A 154 -17.76 -12.21 -14.02
C ASN A 154 -17.82 -13.11 -12.75
N VAL A 155 -17.31 -12.60 -11.63
CA VAL A 155 -17.32 -13.30 -10.34
C VAL A 155 -18.26 -12.61 -9.37
N SER A 156 -19.18 -13.36 -8.77
CA SER A 156 -20.10 -12.84 -7.76
C SER A 156 -19.41 -12.68 -6.40
N VAL A 157 -19.59 -11.51 -5.77
CA VAL A 157 -19.14 -11.30 -4.39
C VAL A 157 -20.15 -11.89 -3.42
N VAL A 158 -19.74 -12.89 -2.66
CA VAL A 158 -20.59 -13.60 -1.69
C VAL A 158 -20.58 -12.97 -0.30
N SER A 159 -19.50 -12.30 0.08
CA SER A 159 -19.44 -11.58 1.36
C SER A 159 -18.40 -10.47 1.34
N ILE A 160 -18.61 -9.46 2.18
CA ILE A 160 -17.65 -8.40 2.47
C ILE A 160 -17.56 -8.31 3.99
N ASN A 161 -16.35 -8.44 4.51
CA ASN A 161 -16.07 -8.43 5.93
C ASN A 161 -15.01 -7.38 6.26
N LEU A 162 -15.20 -6.60 7.32
CA LEU A 162 -14.14 -5.82 7.92
C LEU A 162 -13.37 -6.68 8.91
N ARG A 163 -12.04 -6.60 8.87
CA ARG A 163 -11.16 -7.33 9.78
C ARG A 163 -10.31 -6.34 10.56
N TYR A 164 -10.22 -6.56 11.87
CA TYR A 164 -9.26 -5.91 12.74
C TYR A 164 -8.66 -6.95 13.69
N MET A 165 -7.37 -7.23 13.55
CA MET A 165 -6.69 -8.31 14.30
C MET A 165 -7.45 -9.64 14.15
N SER A 166 -7.93 -10.23 15.25
CA SER A 166 -8.73 -11.45 15.28
C SER A 166 -10.24 -11.22 15.09
N MET A 167 -10.70 -9.96 15.14
CA MET A 167 -12.12 -9.62 15.00
C MET A 167 -12.50 -9.49 13.52
N THR A 168 -13.67 -10.04 13.19
CA THR A 168 -14.28 -9.91 11.85
C THR A 168 -15.71 -9.43 12.00
N ILE A 169 -16.07 -8.38 11.27
CA ILE A 169 -17.40 -7.78 11.26
C ILE A 169 -17.95 -7.94 9.85
N PRO A 170 -19.01 -8.75 9.63
CA PRO A 170 -19.64 -8.86 8.33
C PRO A 170 -20.37 -7.56 7.98
N LEU A 171 -20.09 -7.01 6.80
CA LEU A 171 -20.82 -5.86 6.25
C LEU A 171 -21.88 -6.29 5.24
N TYR A 172 -21.58 -7.35 4.50
CA TYR A 172 -22.46 -7.91 3.48
C TYR A 172 -22.27 -9.42 3.46
N ILE A 173 -23.37 -10.14 3.44
CA ILE A 173 -23.41 -11.58 3.20
C ILE A 173 -24.52 -11.81 2.20
N HIS A 174 -24.17 -12.37 1.05
CA HIS A 174 -25.15 -12.87 0.11
C HIS A 174 -25.73 -14.15 0.69
N ALA A 175 -27.02 -14.15 1.04
CA ALA A 175 -27.72 -15.37 1.36
C ALA A 175 -27.83 -16.20 0.07
N LEU A 176 -26.97 -17.20 -0.08
CA LEU A 176 -27.18 -18.24 -1.09
C LEU A 176 -28.53 -18.88 -0.75
N LYS A 177 -29.58 -18.56 -1.52
CA LYS A 177 -30.78 -19.40 -1.51
C LYS A 177 -30.30 -20.79 -1.88
N ASN A 178 -30.41 -21.73 -0.96
CA ASN A 178 -30.27 -23.15 -1.24
C ASN A 178 -31.27 -23.50 -2.34
N ILE A 179 -30.86 -23.41 -3.60
CA ILE A 179 -31.48 -24.18 -4.67
C ILE A 179 -30.93 -25.60 -4.48
N ILE A 180 -31.41 -26.27 -3.43
CA ILE A 180 -31.47 -27.72 -3.45
C ILE A 180 -32.46 -27.98 -4.58
N HIS A 181 -31.99 -28.40 -5.75
CA HIS A 181 -32.88 -29.02 -6.73
C HIS A 181 -33.30 -30.36 -6.13
N PRO A 182 -34.54 -30.50 -5.62
CA PRO A 182 -35.03 -31.78 -5.17
C PRO A 182 -35.55 -32.48 -6.43
N GLY A 183 -34.72 -33.25 -7.11
CA GLY A 183 -35.20 -33.91 -8.33
C GLY A 183 -34.13 -34.52 -9.20
N TYR A 184 -33.33 -35.43 -8.66
CA TYR A 184 -32.79 -36.55 -9.43
C TYR A 184 -32.81 -37.78 -8.53
N TYR A 185 -33.97 -38.45 -8.51
CA TYR A 185 -34.08 -39.89 -8.28
C TYR A 185 -34.24 -40.55 -9.65
#